data_AF-A0A1V4YKI8-F1
#
_entry.id   AF-A0A1V4YKI8-F1
#
_cell.length_a   1.000
_cell.length_b   1.000
_cell.length_c   1.000
_cell.angle_alpha   90.00
_cell.angle_beta   90.00
_cell.angle_gamma   90.00
#
_symmetry.space_group_name_H-M   'P 1'
#
loop_
_entity.id
_entity.type
_entity.pdbx_description
1 polymer ?
#
loop_
_entity_poly.entity_id
_entity_poly.type
_entity_poly.pdbx_seq_one_letter_code
_entity_poly.pdbx_strand_id
1 'polypeptide(L)'
;MKSKNRLRTTLNIDKDVIKSIKVIALNRDSTQTEIINEYLKKGLESEEGLNKIPGYLIANKKTYKPDKARKKELAGFIKVKTPFDAVKLIEDSRKGETE
;
A
#
# COMPACT_ATOMS: atom_id res chain seq x y z
N MET A 1 -31.05 0.02 20.68
CA MET A 1 -30.27 1.13 20.06
C MET A 1 -28.89 0.60 19.69
N LYS A 2 -28.51 0.61 18.41
CA LYS A 2 -27.16 0.15 17.97
C LYS A 2 -26.11 1.07 18.59
N SER A 3 -25.34 0.58 19.58
CA SER A 3 -24.11 1.26 19.99
C SER A 3 -23.14 1.18 18.83
N LYS A 4 -23.08 2.25 18.02
CA LYS A 4 -22.08 2.38 16.96
C LYS A 4 -20.71 2.33 17.64
N ASN A 5 -19.85 1.43 17.17
CA ASN A 5 -18.48 1.17 17.61
C ASN A 5 -17.62 2.45 17.53
N ARG A 6 -17.76 3.36 18.51
CA ARG A 6 -17.09 4.66 18.57
C ARG A 6 -16.00 4.60 19.64
N LEU A 7 -14.76 4.83 19.23
CA LEU A 7 -13.61 4.92 20.12
C LEU A 7 -13.45 6.36 20.64
N ARG A 8 -13.05 6.51 21.90
CA ARG A 8 -12.69 7.80 22.47
C ARG A 8 -11.17 7.95 22.39
N THR A 9 -10.73 9.07 21.84
CA THR A 9 -9.32 9.41 21.67
C THR A 9 -9.10 10.86 22.08
N THR A 10 -7.96 11.13 22.70
CA THR A 10 -7.48 12.48 22.99
C THR A 10 -6.54 12.91 21.88
N LEU A 11 -6.72 14.12 21.35
CA LEU A 11 -5.90 14.69 20.28
C LEU A 11 -5.49 16.10 20.65
N ASN A 12 -4.27 16.49 20.29
CA ASN A 12 -3.82 17.87 20.33
C ASN A 12 -4.10 18.51 18.98
N ILE A 13 -4.90 19.58 18.98
CA ILE A 13 -5.32 20.31 17.78
C ILE A 13 -5.04 21.79 18.01
N ASP A 14 -4.52 22.48 17.01
CA ASP A 14 -4.24 23.91 17.07
C ASP A 14 -5.49 24.73 17.44
N LYS A 15 -5.27 25.78 18.24
CA LYS A 15 -6.34 26.62 18.80
C LYS A 15 -7.22 27.26 17.71
N ASP A 16 -6.62 27.69 16.61
CA ASP A 16 -7.36 28.36 15.55
C ASP A 16 -8.09 27.39 14.63
N VAL A 17 -7.56 26.17 14.47
CA VAL A 17 -8.24 25.07 13.78
C VAL A 17 -9.51 24.67 14.53
N ILE A 18 -9.42 24.46 15.85
CA ILE A 18 -10.61 24.05 16.64
C ILE A 18 -11.67 25.15 16.72
N LYS A 19 -11.28 26.43 16.76
CA LYS A 19 -12.22 27.56 16.67
C LYS A 19 -12.97 27.55 15.34
N SER A 20 -12.25 27.32 14.24
CA SER A 20 -12.85 27.30 12.90
C SER A 20 -13.84 26.14 12.77
N ILE A 21 -13.47 24.95 13.26
CA ILE A 21 -14.36 23.78 13.33
C ILE A 21 -15.62 24.09 14.13
N LYS A 22 -15.51 24.80 15.25
CA LYS A 22 -16.66 25.21 16.07
C LYS A 22 -17.62 26.11 15.30
N VAL A 23 -17.11 27.10 14.58
CA VAL A 23 -17.94 28.00 13.75
C VAL A 23 -18.64 27.23 12.63
N ILE A 24 -17.93 26.32 11.96
CA ILE A 24 -18.49 25.47 10.91
C ILE A 24 -19.60 24.56 11.44
N ALA A 25 -19.39 23.96 12.61
CA ALA A 25 -20.38 23.10 13.25
C ALA A 25 -21.67 23.88 13.59
N LEU A 26 -21.54 25.11 14.09
CA LEU A 26 -22.68 26.01 14.34
C LEU A 26 -23.43 26.35 13.05
N ASN A 27 -22.71 26.68 11.98
CA ASN A 27 -23.33 27.06 10.71
C ASN A 27 -24.03 25.89 9.99
N ARG A 28 -23.69 24.64 10.33
CA ARG A 28 -24.22 23.43 9.71
C ARG A 28 -25.21 22.67 10.59
N ASP A 29 -25.61 23.23 11.73
CA ASP A 29 -26.42 22.57 12.76
C ASP A 29 -25.91 21.16 13.11
N SER A 30 -24.59 21.01 13.22
CA SER A 30 -23.93 19.71 13.46
C SER A 30 -23.03 19.74 14.68
N THR A 31 -22.50 18.58 15.06
CA THR A 31 -21.52 18.50 16.15
C THR A 31 -20.08 18.70 15.66
N GLN A 32 -19.19 19.20 16.53
CA GLN A 32 -17.76 19.31 16.22
C GLN A 32 -17.15 17.96 15.85
N THR A 33 -17.56 16.89 16.53
CA THR A 33 -17.11 15.52 16.28
C THR A 33 -17.50 15.04 14.88
N GLU A 34 -18.68 15.41 14.38
CA GLU A 34 -19.10 15.06 13.02
C GLU A 34 -18.27 15.78 11.96
N ILE A 35 -18.02 17.08 12.15
CA ILE A 35 -17.17 17.87 11.24
C ILE A 35 -15.74 17.34 11.23
N ILE A 36 -15.15 17.03 12.39
CA ILE A 36 -13.82 16.44 12.50
C ILE A 36 -13.77 15.12 11.73
N ASN A 37 -14.75 14.23 11.93
CA ASN A 37 -14.78 12.96 11.21
C ASN A 37 -14.97 13.13 9.70
N GLU A 38 -15.79 14.09 9.26
CA GLU A 38 -15.99 14.38 7.84
C GLU A 38 -14.68 14.80 7.17
N TYR A 39 -13.95 15.74 7.78
CA TYR A 39 -12.69 16.25 7.24
C TYR A 39 -11.57 15.22 7.29
N LEU A 40 -11.46 14.44 8.37
CA LEU A 40 -10.49 13.35 8.44
C LEU A 40 -10.75 12.30 7.36
N LYS A 41 -12.01 11.92 7.12
CA LYS A 41 -12.36 10.98 6.04
C LYS A 41 -11.98 11.53 4.67
N LYS A 42 -12.33 12.79 4.39
CA LYS A 42 -11.96 13.45 3.13
C LYS A 42 -10.44 13.51 2.93
N GLY A 43 -9.69 13.79 4.01
CA GLY A 43 -8.22 13.75 4.00
C GLY A 43 -7.70 12.36 3.65
N LEU A 44 -8.18 11.32 4.32
CA LEU A 44 -7.78 9.94 4.07
C LEU A 44 -8.15 9.47 2.65
N GLU A 45 -9.34 9.79 2.15
CA GLU A 45 -9.75 9.47 0.77
C GLU A 45 -8.84 10.17 -0.26
N SER A 46 -8.40 11.39 0.02
CA SER A 46 -7.45 12.10 -0.84
C SER A 46 -6.06 11.48 -0.83
N GLU A 47 -5.62 10.94 0.32
CA GLU A 47 -4.36 10.20 0.44
C GLU A 47 -4.42 8.79 -0.16
N GLU A 48 -5.58 8.12 -0.12
CA GLU A 48 -5.81 6.85 -0.80
C GLU A 48 -5.66 6.96 -2.32
N GLY A 49 -5.82 8.16 -2.89
CA GLY A 49 -5.49 8.48 -4.27
C GLY A 49 -3.97 8.49 -4.55
N LEU A 50 -3.14 8.80 -3.54
CA LEU A 50 -1.68 8.92 -3.63
C LEU A 50 -0.96 7.61 -3.27
N ASN A 51 -1.54 6.78 -2.40
CA ASN A 51 -0.93 5.53 -1.88
C ASN A 51 -1.44 4.24 -2.55
N LYS A 52 -2.18 4.32 -3.66
CA LYS A 52 -2.42 3.13 -4.49
C LYS A 52 -1.15 2.83 -5.26
N ILE A 53 -0.34 1.89 -4.76
CA ILE A 53 0.53 1.10 -5.63
C ILE A 53 -0.37 0.67 -6.80
N PRO A 54 -0.10 1.13 -8.03
CA PRO A 54 -0.94 0.78 -9.17
C PRO A 54 -1.14 -0.73 -9.20
N GLY A 55 -2.36 -1.20 -9.44
CA GLY A 55 -2.69 -2.63 -9.30
C GLY A 55 -1.79 -3.57 -10.11
N TYR A 56 -1.14 -3.06 -11.16
CA TYR A 56 -0.14 -3.77 -11.97
C TYR A 56 1.22 -3.97 -11.28
N LEU A 57 1.53 -3.22 -10.22
CA LEU A 57 2.75 -3.34 -9.39
C LEU A 57 2.52 -4.19 -8.12
N ILE A 58 1.28 -4.54 -7.78
CA ILE A 58 0.99 -5.40 -6.63
C ILE A 58 1.13 -6.86 -7.07
N ALA A 59 2.23 -7.51 -6.68
CA ALA A 59 2.47 -8.92 -6.95
C ALA A 59 1.77 -9.81 -5.90
N ASN A 60 0.45 -9.93 -5.98
CA ASN A 60 -0.35 -10.84 -5.15
C ASN A 60 -1.01 -11.95 -6.01
N LYS A 61 -1.34 -13.11 -5.40
CA LYS A 61 -1.88 -14.31 -6.09
C LYS A 61 -3.10 -14.04 -7.00
N LYS A 62 -3.83 -12.94 -6.77
CA LYS A 62 -5.04 -12.54 -7.52
C LYS A 62 -4.77 -11.66 -8.75
N THR A 63 -3.62 -10.97 -8.82
CA THR A 63 -3.25 -10.01 -9.88
C THR A 63 -2.07 -10.47 -10.72
N TYR A 64 -1.30 -11.46 -10.25
CA TYR A 64 -0.24 -12.07 -11.02
C TYR A 64 -0.82 -12.81 -12.25
N LYS A 65 -0.84 -12.11 -13.40
CA LYS A 65 -1.09 -12.71 -14.71
C LYS A 65 0.27 -12.93 -15.39
N PRO A 66 0.88 -14.12 -15.25
CA PRO A 66 2.14 -14.39 -15.92
C PRO A 66 1.91 -14.37 -17.43
N ASP A 67 2.56 -13.43 -18.11
CA ASP A 67 2.63 -13.44 -19.57
C ASP A 67 3.47 -14.64 -20.02
N LYS A 68 2.76 -15.70 -20.45
CA LYS A 68 3.39 -16.94 -20.92
C LYS A 68 4.28 -16.72 -22.15
N ALA A 69 3.99 -15.71 -22.98
CA ALA A 69 4.79 -15.41 -24.16
C ALA A 69 6.13 -14.81 -23.74
N ARG A 70 6.10 -13.77 -22.90
CA ARG A 70 7.33 -13.13 -22.37
C ARG A 70 8.20 -14.09 -21.56
N LYS A 71 7.60 -15.01 -20.78
CA LYS A 71 8.35 -16.06 -20.07
C LYS A 71 9.06 -17.03 -21.03
N LYS A 72 8.40 -17.45 -22.11
CA LYS A 72 9.01 -18.34 -23.12
C LYS A 72 10.12 -17.65 -23.90
N GLU A 73 9.95 -16.36 -24.19
CA GLU A 73 10.97 -15.55 -24.87
C GLU A 73 12.24 -15.41 -24.01
N LEU A 74 12.08 -15.12 -22.71
CA LEU A 74 13.20 -15.06 -21.75
C LEU A 74 13.90 -16.42 -21.56
N ALA A 75 13.15 -17.52 -21.58
CA ALA A 75 13.71 -18.87 -21.49
C ALA A 75 14.62 -19.23 -22.69
N GLY A 76 14.45 -18.56 -23.83
CA GLY A 76 15.31 -18.71 -25.02
C GLY A 76 16.42 -17.67 -25.16
N PHE A 77 16.37 -16.57 -24.39
CA PHE A 77 17.41 -15.54 -24.40
C PHE A 77 18.66 -15.96 -23.61
N ILE A 78 18.47 -16.71 -22.53
CA ILE A 78 19.57 -17.30 -21.75
C ILE A 78 19.88 -18.68 -22.36
N LYS A 79 20.34 -18.71 -23.61
CA LYS A 79 20.93 -19.91 -24.21
C LYS A 79 22.35 -20.06 -23.71
N VAL A 80 22.52 -20.76 -22.60
CA VAL A 80 23.84 -21.24 -22.19
C VAL A 80 24.24 -22.43 -23.04
N LYS A 81 25.51 -22.46 -23.48
CA LYS A 81 26.06 -23.57 -24.29
C LYS A 81 25.98 -24.91 -23.56
N THR A 82 26.01 -24.88 -22.23
CA THR A 82 25.86 -26.02 -21.34
C THR A 82 24.82 -25.69 -20.27
N PRO A 83 23.84 -26.58 -20.02
CA PRO A 83 22.96 -26.44 -18.87
C PRO A 83 23.81 -26.55 -17.60
N PHE A 84 23.62 -25.65 -16.64
CA PHE A 84 24.28 -25.69 -15.34
C PHE A 84 23.23 -25.60 -14.22
N ASP A 85 23.51 -26.24 -13.10
CA ASP A 85 22.68 -26.15 -11.91
C ASP A 85 23.10 -24.93 -11.09
N ALA A 86 22.21 -23.94 -11.01
CA ALA A 86 22.47 -22.70 -10.31
C ALA A 86 22.63 -22.88 -8.80
N VAL A 87 21.98 -23.88 -8.20
CA VAL A 87 22.10 -24.16 -6.76
C VAL A 87 23.49 -24.73 -6.49
N LYS A 88 23.92 -25.69 -7.32
CA LYS A 88 25.24 -26.31 -7.22
C LYS A 88 26.36 -25.29 -7.41
N LEU A 89 26.24 -24.40 -8.41
CA LEU A 89 27.21 -23.33 -8.65
C LEU A 89 27.38 -22.41 -7.43
N ILE A 90 26.28 -22.05 -6.76
CA ILE A 90 26.32 -21.21 -5.55
C ILE A 90 26.97 -21.98 -4.39
N GLU A 91 26.71 -23.27 -4.25
CA GLU A 91 27.34 -24.12 -3.24
C GLU A 91 28.85 -24.27 -3.48
N ASP A 92 29.27 -24.54 -4.72
CA ASP A 92 30.67 -24.67 -5.10
C ASP A 92 31.42 -23.33 -4.91
N SER A 93 30.79 -22.21 -5.26
CA SER A 93 31.32 -20.86 -4.98
C SER A 93 31.48 -20.56 -3.49
N ARG A 94 30.54 -21.02 -2.64
CA ARG A 94 30.64 -20.87 -1.17
C ARG A 94 31.74 -21.74 -0.57
N LYS A 95 32.04 -22.88 -1.19
CA LYS A 95 33.12 -23.79 -0.78
C LYS A 95 34.48 -23.37 -1.34
N GLY A 96 34.52 -22.41 -2.28
CA GLY A 96 35.75 -21.97 -2.94
C GLY A 96 36.22 -22.94 -4.03
N GLU A 97 35.33 -23.82 -4.52
CA GLU A 97 35.60 -24.88 -5.50
C GLU A 97 35.22 -24.46 -6.93
N THR A 98 35.33 -23.18 -7.28
CA THR A 98 35.17 -22.75 -8.68
C THR A 98 36.52 -22.84 -9.39
N GLU A 99 36.65 -23.76 -10.35
CA GLU A 99 37.76 -23.82 -11.32
C GLU A 99 37.90 -22.55 -12.17
#